data_AF-A0A6A7BV69-F1
#
_entry.id   AF-A0A6A7BV69-F1
#
_cell.length_a   1.000
_cell.length_b   1.000
_cell.length_c   1.000
_cell.angle_alpha   90.00
_cell.angle_beta   90.00
_cell.angle_gamma   90.00
#
_symmetry.space_group_name_H-M   'P 1'
#
loop_
_entity.id
_entity.type
_entity.pdbx_description
1 polymer ?
#
loop_
_entity_poly.entity_id
_entity_poly.type
_entity_poly.pdbx_seq_one_letter_code
_entity_poly.pdbx_strand_id
1 'polypeptide(L)'
;MLMHAKVFAAAVKYMVPSLKQAPIAKFKSAILNNWNHHSFGLVLKTMYTTTPDLEMDLRTIVVDTMMNREGMLDKECVENVIHEIPTLAYQLLKAWKLKVERDNQVDRNMPAE
;
A
#
# COMPACT_ATOMS: atom_id res chain seq x y z
N MET A 1 -9.73 -5.55 6.75
CA MET A 1 -8.88 -5.28 5.56
C MET A 1 -9.20 -6.20 4.38
N LEU A 2 -9.00 -7.52 4.51
CA LEU A 2 -9.13 -8.48 3.40
C LEU A 2 -10.49 -8.44 2.68
N MET A 3 -11.59 -8.37 3.43
CA MET A 3 -12.92 -8.26 2.84
C MET A 3 -13.06 -7.01 1.97
N HIS A 4 -12.55 -5.85 2.41
CA HIS A 4 -12.61 -4.62 1.62
C HIS A 4 -11.77 -4.71 0.34
N ALA A 5 -10.59 -5.34 0.40
CA ALA A 5 -9.79 -5.61 -0.79
C ALA A 5 -10.54 -6.50 -1.80
N LYS A 6 -11.21 -7.56 -1.32
CA LYS A 6 -12.02 -8.46 -2.17
C LYS A 6 -13.23 -7.75 -2.80
N VAL A 7 -13.94 -6.92 -2.04
CA VAL A 7 -15.08 -6.14 -2.56
C VAL A 7 -14.60 -5.12 -3.59
N PHE A 8 -13.46 -4.46 -3.35
CA PHE A 8 -12.86 -3.57 -4.33
C PHE A 8 -12.49 -4.32 -5.63
N ALA A 9 -11.83 -5.48 -5.52
CA ALA A 9 -11.49 -6.30 -6.67
C ALA A 9 -12.73 -6.74 -7.46
N ALA A 10 -13.84 -7.08 -6.77
CA ALA A 10 -15.11 -7.36 -7.43
C ALA A 10 -15.68 -6.12 -8.15
N ALA A 11 -15.65 -4.94 -7.53
CA ALA A 11 -16.09 -3.69 -8.14
C ALA A 11 -15.28 -3.33 -9.40
N VAL A 12 -13.97 -3.58 -9.38
CA VAL A 12 -13.09 -3.45 -10.55
C VAL A 12 -13.47 -4.48 -11.63
N LYS A 13 -13.54 -5.76 -11.27
CA LYS A 13 -13.80 -6.87 -12.20
C LYS A 13 -15.13 -6.72 -12.94
N TYR A 14 -16.18 -6.31 -12.23
CA TYR A 14 -17.52 -6.15 -12.80
C TYR A 14 -17.79 -4.73 -13.32
N MET A 15 -16.77 -3.87 -13.35
CA MET A 15 -16.87 -2.49 -13.86
C MET A 15 -18.04 -1.73 -13.24
N VAL A 16 -18.12 -1.73 -11.90
CA VAL A 16 -19.12 -0.97 -11.14
C VAL A 16 -18.40 0.13 -10.35
N PRO A 17 -18.09 1.29 -10.96
CA PRO A 17 -17.25 2.31 -10.33
C PRO A 17 -17.84 2.86 -9.03
N SER A 18 -19.17 2.96 -8.94
CA SER A 18 -19.89 3.41 -7.74
C SER A 18 -19.62 2.54 -6.51
N LEU A 19 -19.25 1.26 -6.70
CA LEU A 19 -18.91 0.34 -5.62
C LEU A 19 -17.44 0.43 -5.17
N LYS A 20 -16.58 1.23 -5.80
CA LYS A 20 -15.16 1.34 -5.41
C LYS A 20 -14.95 2.21 -4.17
N GLN A 21 -15.72 3.29 -4.02
CA GLN A 21 -15.46 4.32 -3.01
C GLN A 21 -15.57 3.81 -1.57
N ALA A 22 -16.66 3.12 -1.23
CA ALA A 22 -16.88 2.62 0.13
C ALA A 22 -15.82 1.58 0.57
N PRO A 23 -15.46 0.59 -0.26
CA PRO A 23 -14.33 -0.30 0.03
C PRO A 23 -13.01 0.42 0.21
N ILE A 24 -12.67 1.42 -0.61
CA ILE A 24 -11.43 2.21 -0.45
C ILE A 24 -11.39 2.88 0.92
N ALA A 25 -12.44 3.61 1.30
CA ALA A 25 -12.48 4.33 2.57
C ALA A 25 -12.36 3.38 3.77
N LYS A 26 -13.11 2.27 3.74
CA LYS A 26 -13.06 1.24 4.79
C LYS A 26 -11.72 0.51 4.82
N PHE A 27 -11.12 0.27 3.66
CA PHE A 27 -9.79 -0.33 3.56
C PHE A 27 -8.73 0.58 4.17
N LYS A 28 -8.73 1.88 3.82
CA LYS A 28 -7.82 2.88 4.39
C LYS A 28 -7.91 2.94 5.92
N SER A 29 -9.13 2.97 6.47
CA SER A 29 -9.30 2.92 7.93
C SER A 29 -8.77 1.60 8.52
N ALA A 30 -9.10 0.46 7.92
CA ALA A 30 -8.71 -0.84 8.44
C ALA A 30 -7.19 -1.08 8.39
N ILE A 31 -6.50 -0.67 7.31
CA ILE A 31 -5.06 -0.90 7.13
C ILE A 31 -4.22 -0.06 8.08
N LEU A 32 -4.61 1.19 8.33
CA LEU A 32 -3.90 2.06 9.26
C LEU A 32 -3.89 1.53 10.70
N ASN A 33 -4.95 0.81 11.09
CA ASN A 33 -5.12 0.27 12.44
C ASN A 33 -4.67 -1.19 12.59
N ASN A 34 -4.54 -1.94 11.48
CA ASN A 34 -4.32 -3.40 11.53
C ASN A 34 -3.17 -3.88 10.63
N TRP A 35 -2.27 -2.99 10.19
CA TRP A 35 -1.10 -3.36 9.38
C TRP A 35 -0.22 -4.43 10.03
N ASN A 36 -0.20 -4.50 11.36
CA ASN A 36 0.59 -5.45 12.13
C ASN A 36 -0.07 -6.84 12.24
N HIS A 37 -1.31 -7.00 11.77
CA HIS A 37 -2.08 -8.23 11.85
C HIS A 37 -1.50 -9.32 10.92
N HIS A 38 -1.56 -10.59 11.33
CA HIS A 38 -1.00 -11.72 10.58
C HIS A 38 -1.57 -11.86 9.15
N SER A 39 -2.79 -11.38 8.92
CA SER A 39 -3.44 -11.44 7.61
C SER A 39 -2.92 -10.39 6.62
N PHE A 40 -2.03 -9.48 7.05
CA PHE A 40 -1.61 -8.35 6.23
C PHE A 40 -0.93 -8.79 4.92
N GLY A 41 -0.02 -9.78 4.97
CA GLY A 41 0.59 -10.34 3.76
C GLY A 41 -0.44 -10.91 2.77
N LEU A 42 -1.46 -11.62 3.28
CA LEU A 42 -2.55 -12.15 2.43
C LEU A 42 -3.36 -11.02 1.77
N VAL A 43 -3.56 -9.90 2.46
CA VAL A 43 -4.24 -8.72 1.91
C VAL A 43 -3.44 -8.15 0.74
N LEU A 44 -2.12 -7.95 0.93
CA LEU A 44 -1.22 -7.48 -0.11
C LEU A 44 -1.27 -8.39 -1.33
N LYS A 45 -1.06 -9.70 -1.14
CA LYS A 45 -1.13 -10.69 -2.22
C LYS A 45 -2.45 -10.62 -2.97
N THR A 46 -3.57 -10.64 -2.25
CA THR A 46 -4.91 -10.55 -2.86
C THR A 46 -5.04 -9.31 -3.73
N MET A 47 -4.62 -8.14 -3.25
CA MET A 47 -4.76 -6.90 -4.02
C MET A 47 -3.96 -6.94 -5.31
N TYR A 48 -2.68 -7.29 -5.23
CA TYR A 48 -1.79 -7.26 -6.37
C TYR A 48 -2.08 -8.35 -7.40
N THR A 49 -2.75 -9.45 -7.03
CA THR A 49 -3.11 -10.53 -7.96
C THR A 49 -4.55 -10.48 -8.46
N THR A 50 -5.43 -9.66 -7.88
CA THR A 50 -6.86 -9.62 -8.24
C THR A 50 -7.32 -8.29 -8.81
N THR A 51 -6.45 -7.27 -8.85
CA THR A 51 -6.71 -6.00 -9.53
C THR A 51 -5.66 -5.71 -10.59
N PRO A 52 -6.02 -5.12 -11.75
CA PRO A 52 -5.06 -4.65 -12.74
C PRO A 52 -4.03 -3.70 -12.14
N ASP A 53 -2.83 -3.67 -12.72
CA ASP A 53 -1.73 -2.80 -12.24
C ASP A 53 -2.04 -1.30 -12.35
N LEU A 54 -2.96 -0.93 -13.26
CA LEU A 54 -3.45 0.45 -13.42
C LEU A 54 -4.37 0.89 -12.26
N GLU A 55 -4.92 -0.03 -11.48
CA GLU A 55 -5.76 0.28 -10.32
C GLU A 55 -4.88 0.66 -9.12
N MET A 56 -4.51 1.93 -9.07
CA MET A 56 -3.59 2.47 -8.08
C MET A 56 -4.24 2.82 -6.73
N ASP A 57 -5.56 2.94 -6.65
CA ASP A 57 -6.27 3.45 -5.46
C ASP A 57 -5.84 2.76 -4.16
N LEU A 58 -5.92 1.42 -4.13
CA LEU A 58 -5.51 0.66 -2.96
C LEU A 58 -3.98 0.50 -2.86
N ARG A 59 -3.28 0.47 -4.00
CA ARG A 59 -1.82 0.28 -4.04
C ARG A 59 -1.08 1.46 -3.43
N THR A 60 -1.51 2.69 -3.74
CA THR A 60 -1.00 3.92 -3.12
C THR A 60 -1.21 3.89 -1.60
N ILE A 61 -2.39 3.52 -1.13
CA ILE A 61 -2.68 3.40 0.32
C ILE A 61 -1.74 2.38 0.99
N VAL A 62 -1.51 1.24 0.33
CA VAL A 62 -0.57 0.23 0.83
C VAL A 62 0.84 0.81 0.93
N VAL A 63 1.38 1.33 -0.16
CA VAL A 63 2.74 1.88 -0.22
C VAL A 63 2.93 2.97 0.83
N ASP A 64 1.97 3.90 0.94
CA ASP A 64 1.99 4.95 1.96
C ASP A 64 1.97 4.37 3.38
N THR A 65 1.18 3.32 3.63
CA THR A 65 1.17 2.67 4.94
C THR A 65 2.53 2.02 5.24
N MET A 66 3.15 1.37 4.24
CA MET A 66 4.45 0.70 4.40
C MET A 66 5.57 1.70 4.70
N MET A 67 5.59 2.82 3.99
CA MET A 67 6.64 3.84 4.12
C MET A 67 6.60 4.63 5.43
N ASN A 68 5.49 4.53 6.19
CA ASN A 68 5.23 5.28 7.42
C ASN A 68 5.13 4.39 8.66
N ARG A 69 5.58 3.12 8.58
CA ARG A 69 5.57 2.18 9.71
C ARG A 69 6.95 1.55 9.86
N GLU A 70 7.57 1.82 11.00
CA GLU A 70 8.85 1.22 11.37
C GLU A 70 8.70 -0.30 11.59
N GLY A 71 9.75 -1.04 11.25
CA GLY A 71 9.80 -2.49 11.41
C GLY A 71 8.82 -3.28 10.54
N MET A 72 8.19 -2.65 9.55
CA MET A 72 7.20 -3.33 8.73
C MET A 72 7.83 -4.33 7.75
N LEU A 73 9.05 -4.06 7.29
CA LEU A 73 9.82 -4.98 6.45
C LEU A 73 10.40 -6.16 7.24
N ASP A 74 10.52 -6.04 8.56
CA ASP A 74 11.04 -7.11 9.44
C ASP A 74 10.01 -8.23 9.67
N LYS A 75 8.78 -8.06 9.17
CA LYS A 75 7.72 -9.07 9.29
C LYS A 75 7.88 -10.08 8.16
N GLU A 76 8.07 -11.34 8.52
CA GLU A 76 8.17 -12.47 7.58
C GLU A 76 7.02 -12.50 6.55
N CYS A 77 5.79 -12.22 6.99
CA CYS A 77 4.63 -12.19 6.09
C CYS A 77 4.66 -11.06 5.05
N VAL A 78 5.40 -9.97 5.31
CA VAL A 78 5.61 -8.86 4.38
C VAL A 78 6.79 -9.18 3.47
N GLU A 79 7.89 -9.68 4.02
CA GLU A 79 9.06 -10.12 3.26
C GLU A 79 8.69 -11.13 2.17
N ASN A 80 7.97 -12.19 2.54
CA ASN A 80 7.51 -13.22 1.61
C ASN A 80 6.68 -12.63 0.46
N VAL A 81 5.82 -11.64 0.74
CA VAL A 81 5.00 -11.02 -0.30
C VAL A 81 5.82 -10.11 -1.22
N ILE A 82 6.82 -9.40 -0.69
CA ILE A 82 7.71 -8.57 -1.50
C ILE A 82 8.50 -9.45 -2.49
N HIS A 83 8.95 -10.62 -2.07
CA HIS A 83 9.62 -11.58 -2.95
C HIS A 83 8.69 -12.13 -4.04
N GLU A 84 7.41 -12.36 -3.73
CA GLU A 84 6.43 -12.85 -4.69
C GLU A 84 5.93 -11.77 -5.67
N ILE A 85 6.03 -10.49 -5.32
CA ILE A 85 5.39 -9.39 -6.03
C ILE A 85 6.41 -8.30 -6.40
N PRO A 86 7.14 -8.48 -7.53
CA PRO A 86 8.16 -7.53 -7.97
C PRO A 86 7.65 -6.09 -8.16
N THR A 87 6.38 -5.94 -8.55
CA THR A 87 5.76 -4.62 -8.72
C THR A 87 5.61 -3.88 -7.40
N LEU A 88 5.32 -4.57 -6.29
CA LEU A 88 5.31 -3.98 -4.94
C LEU A 88 6.71 -3.53 -4.54
N ALA A 89 7.73 -4.37 -4.75
CA ALA A 89 9.12 -4.02 -4.46
C ALA A 89 9.56 -2.75 -5.21
N TYR A 90 9.26 -2.68 -6.51
CA TYR A 90 9.56 -1.51 -7.33
C TYR A 90 8.82 -0.24 -6.85
N GLN A 91 7.54 -0.36 -6.47
CA GLN A 91 6.76 0.77 -5.95
C GLN A 91 7.31 1.29 -4.62
N LEU A 92 7.73 0.39 -3.72
CA LEU A 92 8.38 0.77 -2.46
C LEU A 92 9.71 1.49 -2.70
N LEU A 93 10.55 0.98 -3.59
CA LEU A 93 11.82 1.63 -3.95
C LEU A 93 11.60 3.04 -4.53
N LYS A 94 10.62 3.19 -5.41
CA LYS A 94 10.25 4.50 -5.98
C LYS A 94 9.75 5.46 -4.89
N ALA A 95 8.91 4.98 -3.97
CA ALA A 95 8.40 5.79 -2.87
C ALA A 95 9.51 6.21 -1.89
N TRP A 96 10.44 5.30 -1.59
CA TRP A 96 11.62 5.60 -0.79
C TRP A 96 12.49 6.67 -1.44
N LYS A 97 12.80 6.55 -2.73
CA LYS A 97 13.55 7.57 -3.48
C LYS A 97 12.89 8.95 -3.37
N LEU A 98 11.58 9.03 -3.60
CA LEU A 98 10.84 10.29 -3.48
C LEU A 98 10.81 10.86 -2.06
N LYS A 99 10.78 10.00 -1.03
CA LYS A 99 10.86 10.43 0.36
C LYS A 99 12.22 11.06 0.65
N VAL A 100 13.31 10.38 0.31
CA VAL A 100 14.68 10.88 0.48
C VAL A 100 14.91 12.20 -0.28
N GLU A 101 14.43 12.31 -1.52
CA GLU A 101 14.55 13.54 -2.30
C GLU A 101 13.80 14.73 -1.66
N ARG A 102 12.64 14.49 -1.04
CA ARG A 102 11.89 15.52 -0.31
C ARG A 102 12.61 15.93 0.98
N ASP A 103 13.05 14.96 1.77
CA ASP A 103 13.74 15.23 3.04
C ASP A 103 15.01 16.06 2.79
N ASN A 104 15.79 15.70 1.76
CA ASN A 104 16.98 16.46 1.32
C ASN A 104 16.68 17.87 0.78
N GLN A 105 15.46 18.14 0.32
CA GLN A 105 15.05 19.50 -0.10
C GLN A 105 14.64 20.35 1.11
N VAL A 106 14.00 19.74 2.12
CA VAL A 106 13.63 20.41 3.36
C VAL A 106 14.89 20.89 4.10
N ASP A 107 15.89 20.02 4.24
CA ASP A 107 17.15 20.36 4.92
C ASP A 107 17.90 21.52 4.25
N ARG A 108 17.86 21.58 2.90
CA ARG A 108 18.52 22.66 2.14
C ARG A 108 17.82 24.02 2.24
N ASN A 109 16.53 24.04 2.57
CA ASN A 109 15.74 25.27 2.63
C ASN A 109 15.59 25.80 4.07
N MET A 110 16.19 25.13 5.05
CA MET A 110 16.13 25.53 6.46
C MET A 110 17.10 26.70 6.70
N PRO A 111 16.64 27.86 7.22
CA PRO A 111 17.53 28.99 7.50
C PRO A 111 18.52 28.61 8.61
N ALA A 112 19.79 29.00 8.44
CA ALA A 112 20.77 28.87 9.52
C ALA A 112 20.34 29.78 10.68
N GLU A 113 20.15 29.19 11.87
CA GLU A 113 19.91 29.89 13.14
C GLU A 113 21.08 30.79 13.54
#